data_AF-A0A2V9Z9Z4-F1
#
_entry.id   AF-A0A2V9Z9Z4-F1
#
_cell.length_a   1.000
_cell.length_b   1.000
_cell.length_c   1.000
_cell.angle_alpha   90.00
_cell.angle_beta   90.00
_cell.angle_gamma   90.00
#
_symmetry.space_group_name_H-M   'P 1'
#
loop_
_entity.id
_entity.type
_entity.pdbx_description
1 polymer ?
#
loop_
_entity_poly.entity_id
_entity_poly.type
_entity_poly.pdbx_seq_one_letter_code
_entity_poly.pdbx_strand_id
1 'polypeptide(L)' 'MAQQNAKKEPHMAAALQHLRQAEEELEKANSEHGGHRAKAMQLTKQAQSEAEQGTQCYSQNVLKQK' A
#
# COMPACT_ATOMS: atom_id res chain seq x y z
N MET A 1 1.80 -18.02 -12.99
CA MET A 1 2.06 -16.86 -13.87
C MET A 1 1.72 -15.54 -13.14
N ALA A 2 2.43 -15.19 -12.05
CA ALA A 2 2.16 -13.97 -11.26
C ALA A 2 3.20 -12.84 -11.48
N GLN A 3 4.20 -13.07 -12.35
CA GLN A 3 5.37 -12.18 -12.50
C GLN A 3 5.27 -11.20 -13.69
N GLN A 4 4.15 -11.17 -14.43
CA GLN A 4 4.03 -10.36 -15.64
C GLN A 4 3.16 -9.09 -15.48
N ASN A 5 2.32 -9.00 -14.44
CA ASN A 5 1.56 -7.78 -14.14
C ASN A 5 2.38 -6.68 -13.44
N ALA A 6 3.54 -7.02 -12.86
CA ALA A 6 4.42 -6.07 -12.17
C ALA A 6 5.13 -5.08 -13.12
N LYS A 7 5.12 -5.33 -14.45
CA LYS A 7 5.84 -4.49 -15.42
C LYS A 7 5.16 -3.17 -15.77
N LYS A 8 3.93 -2.91 -15.27
CA LYS A 8 3.15 -1.75 -15.71
C LYS A 8 2.85 -0.70 -14.63
N GLU A 9 2.99 -0.99 -13.34
CA GLU A 9 2.95 0.02 -12.27
C GLU A 9 3.97 -0.25 -11.15
N PRO A 10 5.28 -0.16 -11.45
CA PRO A 10 6.33 -0.42 -10.46
C PRO A 10 6.25 0.54 -9.25
N HIS A 11 5.75 1.75 -9.45
CA HIS A 11 5.66 2.75 -8.39
C HIS A 11 4.54 2.48 -7.37
N MET A 12 3.36 2.02 -7.81
CA MET A 12 2.25 1.71 -6.88
C MET A 12 2.54 0.44 -6.06
N ALA A 13 3.12 -0.58 -6.69
CA ALA A 13 3.58 -1.77 -5.97
C ALA A 13 4.69 -1.44 -4.96
N ALA A 14 5.64 -0.58 -5.32
CA ALA A 14 6.68 -0.11 -4.40
C ALA A 14 6.09 0.73 -3.25
N ALA A 15 5.13 1.62 -3.54
CA ALA A 15 4.44 2.41 -2.53
C ALA A 15 3.73 1.51 -1.51
N LEU A 16 3.02 0.46 -1.97
CA LEU A 16 2.40 -0.52 -1.08
C LEU A 16 3.42 -1.22 -0.18
N GLN A 17 4.57 -1.62 -0.74
CA GLN A 17 5.62 -2.24 0.05
C GLN A 17 6.13 -1.30 1.14
N HIS A 18 6.39 -0.03 0.80
CA HIS A 18 6.83 0.98 1.77
C HIS A 18 5.80 1.25 2.85
N LEU A 19 4.52 1.30 2.50
CA LEU A 19 3.43 1.49 3.47
C LEU A 19 3.31 0.30 4.43
N ARG A 20 3.52 -0.93 3.97
CA ARG A 20 3.53 -2.12 4.84
C ARG A 20 4.72 -2.12 5.80
N GLN A 21 5.89 -1.71 5.32
CA GLN A 21 7.06 -1.53 6.18
C GLN A 21 6.80 -0.46 7.25
N ALA A 22 6.20 0.67 6.86
CA ALA A 22 5.85 1.74 7.80
C ALA A 22 4.84 1.26 8.86
N GLU A 23 3.85 0.46 8.47
CA GLU A 23 2.90 -0.16 9.42
C GLU A 23 3.62 -1.05 10.44
N GLU A 24 4.51 -1.94 9.99
CA GLU A 24 5.24 -2.84 10.86
C GLU A 24 6.10 -2.08 11.90
N GLU A 25 6.76 -1.01 11.48
CA GLU A 25 7.56 -0.16 12.37
C GLU A 25 6.68 0.64 13.34
N LEU A 26 5.51 1.10 12.90
CA LEU A 26 4.51 1.73 13.77
C LEU A 26 3.94 0.72 14.79
N GLU A 27 3.73 -0.52 14.40
CA GLU A 27 3.27 -1.58 15.30
C GLU A 27 4.31 -1.91 16.38
N LYS A 28 5.60 -1.97 16.02
CA LYS A 28 6.72 -2.18 16.97
C LYS A 28 7.01 -0.98 17.87
N ALA A 29 6.50 0.21 17.55
CA ALA A 29 6.72 1.39 18.37
C ALA A 29 6.05 1.23 19.76
N ASN A 30 6.89 1.08 20.79
CA ASN A 30 6.49 0.81 22.19
C ASN A 30 5.69 1.93 22.88
N SER A 31 5.50 3.08 22.23
CA SER A 31 4.84 4.22 22.85
C SER A 31 3.76 4.77 21.92
N GLU A 32 2.56 4.89 22.48
CA GLU A 32 1.42 5.59 21.89
C GLU A 32 1.71 7.09 21.84
N HIS A 33 2.83 7.55 21.22
CA HIS A 33 3.39 8.91 21.23
C HIS A 33 2.32 10.02 21.26
N GLY A 34 1.74 10.35 22.42
CA GLY A 34 0.55 11.21 22.53
C GLY A 34 -0.66 10.83 21.64
N GLY A 35 -0.86 9.56 21.28
CA GLY A 35 -1.90 9.10 20.34
C GLY A 35 -1.53 9.26 18.85
N HIS A 36 -0.36 9.83 18.54
CA HIS A 36 0.10 10.01 17.17
C HIS A 36 0.41 8.68 16.48
N ARG A 37 0.90 7.67 17.21
CA ARG A 37 1.13 6.32 16.69
C ARG A 37 -0.16 5.71 16.13
N ALA A 38 -1.23 5.68 16.91
CA ALA A 38 -2.51 5.14 16.50
C ALA A 38 -3.06 5.88 15.27
N LYS A 39 -2.96 7.21 15.25
CA LYS A 39 -3.36 8.03 14.09
C LYS A 39 -2.50 7.73 12.85
N ALA A 40 -1.19 7.60 13.01
CA ALA A 40 -0.28 7.25 11.92
C ALA A 40 -0.62 5.86 11.36
N MET A 41 -0.86 4.87 12.23
CA MET A 41 -1.24 3.52 11.83
C MET A 41 -2.56 3.50 11.04
N GLN A 42 -3.55 4.29 11.48
CA GLN A 42 -4.82 4.44 10.74
C GLN A 42 -4.61 5.03 9.35
N LEU A 43 -3.84 6.12 9.24
CA LEU A 43 -3.56 6.77 7.97
C LEU A 43 -2.77 5.85 7.02
N THR A 44 -1.80 5.09 7.55
CA THR A 44 -1.04 4.10 6.78
C THR A 44 -1.95 3.02 6.21
N LYS A 45 -2.86 2.46 7.03
CA LYS A 45 -3.85 1.45 6.58
C LYS A 45 -4.79 2.00 5.51
N GLN A 46 -5.25 3.24 5.65
CA GLN A 46 -6.06 3.91 4.62
C GLN A 46 -5.28 4.07 3.31
N ALA A 47 -4.04 4.54 3.37
CA ALA A 47 -3.19 4.71 2.20
C ALA A 47 -2.89 3.36 1.49
N GLN A 48 -2.70 2.28 2.25
CA GLN A 48 -2.56 0.94 1.66
C GLN A 48 -3.81 0.54 0.87
N SER A 49 -5.00 0.71 1.45
CA SER A 49 -6.26 0.39 0.76
C SER A 49 -6.42 1.16 -0.54
N GLU A 50 -6.14 2.47 -0.55
CA GLU A 50 -6.18 3.30 -1.76
C GLU A 50 -5.16 2.83 -2.81
N ALA A 51 -3.95 2.46 -2.39
CA ALA A 51 -2.92 1.99 -3.31
C ALA A 51 -3.21 0.58 -3.87
N GLU A 52 -3.83 -0.30 -3.09
CA GLU A 52 -4.31 -1.61 -3.55
C GLU A 52 -5.44 -1.44 -4.58
N GLN A 53 -6.40 -0.55 -4.30
CA GLN A 53 -7.47 -0.20 -5.22
C GLN A 53 -6.94 0.44 -6.51
N GLY A 54 -5.96 1.35 -6.42
CA GLY A 54 -5.29 1.95 -7.56
C GLY A 54 -4.62 0.91 -8.46
N THR A 55 -3.89 -0.03 -7.85
CA THR A 55 -3.23 -1.15 -8.55
C THR A 55 -4.27 -2.07 -9.24
N GLN A 56 -5.40 -2.32 -8.58
CA GLN A 56 -6.49 -3.14 -9.13
C GLN A 56 -7.21 -2.43 -10.28
N CYS A 57 -7.48 -1.13 -10.17
CA CYS A 57 -8.10 -0.32 -11.21
C CYS A 57 -7.22 -0.25 -12.46
N TYR A 58 -5.92 -0.06 -12.28
CA TYR A 58 -4.94 -0.12 -13.37
C TYR A 58 -4.93 -1.51 -14.04
N SER A 59 -4.83 -2.58 -13.23
CA SER A 59 -4.85 -3.95 -13.75
C SER A 59 -6.14 -4.25 -14.54
N GLN A 60 -7.28 -3.69 -14.13
CA GLN A 60 -8.57 -3.89 -14.79
C GLN A 60 -8.66 -3.10 -16.11
N ASN A 61 -8.07 -1.91 -16.19
CA ASN A 61 -7.99 -1.12 -17.43
C ASN A 61 -7.09 -1.76 -18.50
N VAL A 62 -6.04 -2.50 -18.10
CA VAL A 62 -5.19 -3.24 -19.05
C VAL A 62 -5.92 -4.44 -19.66
N LEU A 63 -6.88 -5.04 -18.95
CA LEU A 63 -7.64 -6.20 -19.41
C LEU A 63 -8.79 -5.84 -20.37
N LYS A 64 -9.31 -4.61 -20.33
CA LYS A 64 -10.39 -4.13 -21.20
C LYS A 64 -9.94 -3.66 -22.60
N GLN A 65 -8.63 -3.62 -22.86
CA GLN A 65 -8.07 -3.26 -24.17
C GLN A 65 -7.54 -4.45 -24.99
N LYS A 66 -7.97 -5.67 -24.67
CA LYS A 66 -7.78 -6.86 -25.52
C LYS A 66 -9.10 -7.26 -26.14
#